data_AF-A0AAU9WYF8-F1
#
_entry.id   AF-A0AAU9WYF8-F1
#
_cell.length_a   1.000
_cell.length_b   1.000
_cell.length_c   1.000
_cell.angle_alpha   90.00
_cell.angle_beta   90.00
_cell.angle_gamma   90.00
#
_symmetry.space_group_name_H-M   'P 1'
#
loop_
_entity.id
_entity.type
_entity.pdbx_description
1 polymer ?
#
loop_
_entity_poly.entity_id
_entity_poly.type
_entity_poly.pdbx_seq_one_letter_code
_entity_poly.pdbx_strand_id
1 'polypeptide(L)'
;MSARRTRSKAKQRTEMPDTEAKLDAVLAKMDELLAAKDEQESKLNAILMKLENHDVTEVKSALAEKANRKEIDALNKKIEDLENRSKRNNVVIWGLKEGAEKDCSSVEEFLEEELFSKHMGLDNIEVM
;
A
#
# COMPACT_ATOMS: atom_id res chain seq x y z
N MET A 1 100.72 22.24 28.42
CA MET A 1 99.62 21.29 28.11
C MET A 1 98.74 21.15 29.34
N SER A 2 97.44 21.46 29.25
CA SER A 2 96.39 20.74 30.00
C SER A 2 95.02 21.16 29.47
N ALA A 3 94.16 20.18 29.22
CA ALA A 3 93.06 20.25 28.28
C ALA A 3 91.78 20.92 28.83
N ARG A 4 91.09 21.60 27.91
CA ARG A 4 89.80 22.29 28.04
C ARG A 4 88.68 21.27 28.29
N ARG A 5 88.00 21.33 29.43
CA ARG A 5 86.75 20.59 29.69
C ARG A 5 85.63 21.14 28.81
N THR A 6 85.04 20.31 27.95
CA THR A 6 83.87 20.65 27.14
C THR A 6 82.57 20.26 27.83
N ARG A 7 81.66 21.23 27.91
CA ARG A 7 80.34 21.20 28.55
C ARG A 7 79.29 20.79 27.52
N SER A 8 79.26 19.51 27.12
CA SER A 8 78.42 19.08 25.97
C SER A 8 77.30 18.07 26.28
N LYS A 9 77.07 17.70 27.55
CA LYS A 9 76.06 16.67 27.90
C LYS A 9 74.81 17.15 28.66
N ALA A 10 74.57 18.45 28.74
CA ALA A 10 73.44 18.98 29.53
C ALA A 10 72.21 19.42 28.71
N LYS A 11 72.24 19.39 27.37
CA LYS A 11 71.16 20.00 26.54
C LYS A 11 70.18 19.01 25.90
N GLN A 12 70.33 17.70 26.12
CA GLN A 12 69.49 16.70 25.43
C GLN A 12 68.38 16.09 26.31
N ARG A 13 68.23 16.53 27.56
CA ARG A 13 67.25 15.95 28.51
C ARG A 13 65.98 16.77 28.73
N THR A 14 65.81 17.91 28.07
CA THR A 14 64.69 18.83 28.33
C THR A 14 63.71 19.00 27.16
N GLU A 15 63.97 18.44 25.97
CA GLU A 15 63.08 18.57 24.80
C GLU A 15 62.20 17.32 24.53
N MET A 16 62.46 16.17 25.18
CA MET A 16 61.65 14.95 25.03
C MET A 16 60.24 14.97 25.63
N PRO A 17 59.94 15.63 26.77
CA PRO A 17 58.60 15.55 27.37
C PRO A 17 57.53 16.27 26.54
N ASP A 18 57.92 17.29 25.77
CA ASP A 18 56.99 18.07 24.94
C ASP A 18 56.63 17.35 23.62
N THR A 19 57.46 16.41 23.15
CA THR A 19 57.17 15.59 21.97
C THR A 19 56.30 14.38 22.29
N GLU A 20 56.49 13.74 23.45
CA GLU A 20 55.67 12.63 23.91
C GLU A 20 54.23 13.09 24.21
N ALA A 21 54.08 14.23 24.90
CA ALA A 21 52.77 14.83 25.15
C ALA A 21 52.00 15.20 23.86
N LYS A 22 52.72 15.61 22.80
CA LYS A 22 52.13 15.87 21.48
C LYS A 22 51.68 14.59 20.79
N LEU A 23 52.44 13.50 20.93
CA LEU A 23 52.07 12.20 20.38
C LEU A 23 50.81 11.65 21.07
N ASP A 24 50.76 11.71 22.39
CA ASP A 24 49.57 11.28 23.18
C ASP A 24 48.33 12.10 22.81
N ALA A 25 48.49 13.41 22.61
CA ALA A 25 47.39 14.28 22.16
C ALA A 25 46.91 13.95 20.73
N VAL A 26 47.79 13.46 19.86
CA VAL A 26 47.42 13.01 18.50
C VAL A 26 46.68 11.69 18.57
N LEU A 27 47.12 10.76 19.42
CA LEU A 27 46.45 9.46 19.63
C LEU A 27 45.04 9.65 20.18
N ALA A 28 44.87 10.49 21.20
CA ALA A 28 43.55 10.82 21.74
C ALA A 28 42.61 11.41 20.68
N LYS A 29 43.11 12.30 19.81
CA LYS A 29 42.32 12.84 18.70
C LYS A 29 41.96 11.79 17.65
N MET A 30 42.83 10.81 17.40
CA MET A 30 42.50 9.70 16.49
C MET A 30 41.39 8.84 17.08
N ASP A 31 41.42 8.54 18.38
CA ASP A 31 40.37 7.78 19.05
C ASP A 31 39.02 8.52 19.02
N GLU A 32 39.02 9.83 19.27
CA GLU A 32 37.82 10.67 19.14
C GLU A 32 37.26 10.67 17.71
N LEU A 33 38.14 10.74 16.69
CA LEU A 33 37.73 10.69 15.28
C LEU A 33 37.16 9.32 14.89
N LEU A 34 37.72 8.23 15.42
CA LEU A 34 37.21 6.88 15.19
C LEU A 34 35.81 6.73 15.78
N ALA A 35 35.62 7.17 17.04
CA ALA A 35 34.31 7.13 17.68
C ALA A 35 33.27 7.98 16.91
N ALA A 36 33.66 9.18 16.46
CA ALA A 36 32.79 10.05 15.67
C ALA A 36 32.42 9.43 14.30
N LYS A 37 33.36 8.74 13.64
CA LYS A 37 33.11 8.01 12.39
C LYS A 37 32.09 6.90 12.61
N ASP A 38 32.27 6.08 13.64
CA ASP A 38 31.38 4.96 13.93
C ASP A 38 29.96 5.45 14.26
N GLU A 39 29.85 6.56 15.00
CA GLU A 39 28.56 7.20 15.27
C GLU A 39 27.89 7.74 13.99
N GLN A 40 28.65 8.38 13.09
CA GLN A 40 28.12 8.84 11.81
C GLN A 40 27.67 7.68 10.92
N GLU A 41 28.42 6.58 10.89
CA GLU A 41 28.10 5.38 10.12
C GLU A 41 26.80 4.73 10.63
N SER A 42 26.62 4.66 11.95
CA SER A 42 25.37 4.21 12.57
C SER A 42 24.17 5.09 12.20
N LYS A 43 24.33 6.42 12.25
CA LYS A 43 23.28 7.38 11.84
C LYS A 43 22.92 7.24 10.37
N LEU A 44 23.91 7.09 9.49
CA LEU A 44 23.69 6.91 8.06
C LEU A 44 22.89 5.64 7.78
N ASN A 45 23.26 4.52 8.40
CA ASN A 45 22.53 3.25 8.27
C ASN A 45 21.09 3.35 8.76
N ALA A 46 20.85 4.05 9.88
CA ALA A 46 19.50 4.28 10.39
C ALA A 46 18.66 5.15 9.45
N ILE A 47 19.25 6.15 8.80
CA ILE A 47 18.57 6.97 7.78
C ILE A 47 18.25 6.13 6.54
N LEU A 48 19.18 5.30 6.10
CA LEU A 48 19.02 4.43 4.93
C LEU A 48 17.86 3.44 5.13
N MET A 49 17.80 2.78 6.29
CA MET A 49 16.68 1.91 6.65
C MET A 49 15.35 2.64 6.73
N LYS A 50 15.32 3.89 7.22
CA LYS A 50 14.09 4.68 7.24
C LYS A 50 13.65 5.04 5.81
N LEU A 51 14.57 5.48 4.95
CA LEU A 51 14.25 5.84 3.57
C LEU A 51 13.76 4.65 2.73
N GLU A 52 14.33 3.47 2.93
CA GLU A 52 13.86 2.25 2.25
C GLU A 52 12.43 1.86 2.67
N ASN A 53 12.09 2.08 3.94
CA ASN A 53 10.82 1.63 4.50
C ASN A 53 9.68 2.66 4.40
N HIS A 54 9.96 3.96 4.40
CA HIS A 54 8.93 4.93 4.79
C HIS A 54 7.88 5.26 3.72
N ASP A 55 8.19 5.32 2.41
CA ASP A 55 7.26 6.05 1.51
C ASP A 55 6.86 5.34 0.22
N VAL A 56 7.62 4.36 -0.25
CA VAL A 56 7.40 3.84 -1.62
C VAL A 56 6.43 2.66 -1.63
N THR A 57 6.49 1.78 -0.63
CA THR A 57 5.71 0.54 -0.61
C THR A 57 4.25 0.78 -0.24
N GLU A 58 3.99 1.58 0.79
CA GLU A 58 2.65 1.91 1.26
C GLU A 58 1.87 2.78 0.25
N VAL A 59 2.53 3.77 -0.35
CA VAL A 59 1.90 4.58 -1.41
C VAL A 59 1.61 3.76 -2.66
N LYS A 60 2.50 2.82 -3.02
CA LYS A 60 2.26 1.90 -4.15
C LYS A 60 1.08 0.98 -3.91
N SER A 61 0.96 0.38 -2.73
CA SER A 61 -0.17 -0.50 -2.41
C SER A 61 -1.48 0.28 -2.35
N ALA A 62 -1.52 1.42 -1.66
CA ALA A 62 -2.71 2.27 -1.58
C ALA A 62 -3.15 2.78 -2.96
N LEU A 63 -2.21 3.12 -3.85
CA LEU A 63 -2.52 3.54 -5.21
C LEU A 63 -3.05 2.39 -6.06
N ALA A 64 -2.47 1.19 -5.94
CA ALA A 64 -2.96 -0.01 -6.62
C ALA A 64 -4.39 -0.36 -6.17
N GLU A 65 -4.67 -0.33 -4.87
CA GLU A 65 -6.02 -0.55 -4.34
C GLU A 65 -7.01 0.50 -4.87
N LYS A 66 -6.62 1.78 -4.90
CA LYS A 66 -7.49 2.87 -5.39
C LYS A 66 -7.76 2.78 -6.89
N ALA A 67 -6.78 2.36 -7.69
CA ALA A 67 -6.95 2.13 -9.12
C ALA A 67 -7.94 0.97 -9.36
N ASN A 68 -7.73 -0.16 -8.68
CA ASN A 68 -8.61 -1.32 -8.77
C ASN A 68 -10.04 -1.00 -8.35
N ARG A 69 -10.22 -0.21 -7.28
CA ARG A 69 -11.55 0.16 -6.80
C ARG A 69 -12.36 0.97 -7.82
N LYS A 70 -11.73 1.93 -8.52
CA LYS A 70 -12.40 2.72 -9.56
C LYS A 70 -12.85 1.87 -10.73
N GLU A 71 -12.02 0.90 -11.13
CA GLU A 71 -12.36 -0.02 -12.22
C GLU A 71 -13.51 -0.94 -11.82
N ILE A 72 -13.48 -1.48 -10.59
CA ILE A 72 -14.58 -2.27 -10.03
C ILE A 72 -15.88 -1.47 -10.00
N ASP A 73 -15.86 -0.21 -9.55
CA ASP A 73 -17.04 0.65 -9.52
C ASP A 73 -17.61 0.91 -10.93
N ALA A 74 -16.73 1.11 -11.92
CA ALA A 74 -17.14 1.30 -13.31
C ALA A 74 -17.74 0.02 -13.91
N LEU A 75 -17.14 -1.14 -13.63
CA LEU A 75 -17.65 -2.44 -14.07
C LEU A 75 -19.00 -2.76 -13.42
N ASN A 76 -19.16 -2.50 -12.12
CA ASN A 76 -20.43 -2.70 -11.41
C ASN A 76 -21.56 -1.87 -12.02
N LYS A 77 -21.31 -0.60 -12.34
CA LYS A 77 -22.30 0.24 -13.04
C LYS A 77 -22.67 -0.31 -14.41
N LYS A 78 -21.71 -0.87 -15.13
CA LYS A 78 -21.96 -1.49 -16.44
C LYS A 78 -22.78 -2.77 -16.32
N ILE A 79 -22.52 -3.58 -15.28
CA ILE A 79 -23.32 -4.77 -14.98
C ILE A 79 -24.76 -4.36 -14.67
N GLU A 80 -24.96 -3.36 -13.81
CA GLU A 80 -26.28 -2.85 -13.46
C GLU A 80 -27.06 -2.35 -14.70
N ASP A 81 -26.43 -1.57 -15.58
CA ASP A 81 -27.06 -1.14 -16.84
C ASP A 81 -27.44 -2.33 -17.71
N LEU A 82 -26.55 -3.31 -17.87
CA LEU A 82 -26.80 -4.49 -18.68
C LEU A 82 -27.93 -5.36 -18.11
N GLU A 83 -27.98 -5.55 -16.79
CA GLU A 83 -29.07 -6.27 -16.13
C GLU A 83 -30.41 -5.56 -16.31
N ASN A 84 -30.44 -4.24 -16.13
CA ASN A 84 -31.63 -3.42 -16.32
C ASN A 84 -32.12 -3.45 -17.78
N ARG A 85 -31.19 -3.45 -18.74
CA ARG A 85 -31.52 -3.58 -20.17
C ARG A 85 -32.05 -4.96 -20.52
N SER A 86 -31.44 -6.00 -19.97
CA SER A 86 -31.83 -7.39 -20.19
C SER A 86 -33.23 -7.68 -19.65
N LYS A 87 -33.54 -7.16 -18.45
CA LYS A 87 -34.84 -7.36 -17.77
C LYS A 87 -35.92 -6.35 -18.17
N ARG A 88 -35.64 -5.42 -19.08
CA ARG A 88 -36.53 -4.27 -19.40
C ARG A 88 -37.94 -4.67 -19.81
N ASN A 89 -38.06 -5.77 -20.55
CA ASN A 89 -39.34 -6.25 -21.07
C ASN A 89 -39.95 -7.37 -20.20
N ASN A 90 -39.31 -7.69 -19.08
CA ASN A 90 -39.82 -8.70 -18.16
C ASN A 90 -40.80 -8.05 -17.19
N VAL A 91 -41.90 -8.75 -16.92
CA VAL A 91 -42.88 -8.36 -15.91
C VAL A 91 -42.81 -9.35 -14.77
N VAL A 92 -42.91 -8.86 -13.53
CA VAL A 92 -42.98 -9.71 -12.33
C VAL A 92 -44.38 -9.60 -11.74
N ILE A 93 -45.06 -10.73 -11.66
CA ILE A 93 -46.42 -10.84 -11.10
C ILE A 93 -46.30 -11.37 -9.66
N TRP A 94 -46.73 -10.58 -8.68
CA TRP A 94 -46.69 -10.93 -7.26
C TRP A 94 -48.06 -11.37 -6.75
N GLY A 95 -48.06 -12.22 -5.71
CA GLY A 95 -49.30 -12.62 -5.02
C GLY A 95 -50.05 -13.79 -5.64
N LEU A 96 -49.47 -14.48 -6.63
CA LEU A 96 -50.01 -15.74 -7.14
C LEU A 96 -49.75 -16.87 -6.15
N LYS A 97 -50.75 -17.73 -5.95
CA LYS A 97 -50.61 -18.97 -5.18
C LYS A 97 -49.71 -19.92 -5.97
N GLU A 98 -48.76 -20.58 -5.31
CA GLU A 98 -47.89 -21.56 -5.95
C GLU A 98 -48.71 -22.69 -6.61
N GLY A 99 -48.44 -22.95 -7.90
CA GLY A 99 -49.16 -23.95 -8.68
C GLY A 99 -50.54 -23.51 -9.14
N ALA A 100 -50.86 -22.22 -9.16
CA ALA A 100 -52.12 -21.70 -9.70
C ALA A 100 -52.28 -22.01 -11.20
N GLU A 101 -51.17 -22.21 -11.92
CA GLU A 101 -51.13 -22.55 -13.34
C GLU A 101 -51.40 -24.04 -13.63
N LYS A 102 -51.47 -24.90 -12.60
CA LYS A 102 -51.52 -26.37 -12.78
C LYS A 102 -52.79 -26.88 -13.44
N ASP A 103 -53.88 -26.14 -13.33
CA ASP A 103 -55.17 -26.50 -13.92
C ASP A 103 -55.25 -26.06 -15.40
N CYS A 104 -54.26 -25.30 -15.88
CA CYS A 104 -54.11 -24.89 -17.28
C CYS A 104 -53.12 -25.80 -18.01
N SER A 105 -53.26 -25.90 -19.33
CA SER A 105 -52.37 -26.71 -20.18
C SER A 105 -50.99 -26.08 -20.35
N SER A 106 -50.91 -24.74 -20.25
CA SER A 106 -49.66 -23.98 -20.30
C SER A 106 -49.74 -22.68 -19.47
N VAL A 107 -48.60 -22.02 -19.30
CA VAL A 107 -48.52 -20.73 -18.59
C VAL A 107 -49.18 -19.62 -19.41
N GLU A 108 -49.09 -19.70 -20.73
CA GLU A 108 -49.70 -18.74 -21.65
C GLU A 108 -51.24 -18.77 -21.54
N GLU A 109 -51.84 -19.96 -21.53
CA GLU A 109 -53.28 -20.15 -21.32
C GLU A 109 -53.72 -19.60 -19.95
N PHE A 110 -52.94 -19.87 -18.90
CA PHE A 110 -53.19 -19.30 -17.57
C PHE A 110 -53.14 -17.77 -17.58
N LEU A 111 -52.14 -17.18 -18.24
CA LEU A 111 -51.99 -15.73 -18.30
C LEU A 111 -53.14 -15.07 -19.09
N GLU A 112 -53.51 -15.63 -20.25
CA GLU A 112 -54.56 -15.07 -21.11
C GLU A 112 -55.94 -15.21 -20.47
N GLU A 113 -56.32 -16.42 -20.05
CA GLU A 113 -57.69 -16.69 -19.59
C GLU A 113 -57.92 -16.34 -18.13
N GLU A 114 -57.07 -16.82 -17.22
CA GLU A 114 -57.28 -16.67 -15.77
C GLU A 114 -56.84 -15.30 -15.28
N LEU A 115 -55.63 -14.86 -15.68
CA LEU A 115 -55.08 -13.62 -15.17
C LEU A 115 -55.59 -12.38 -15.91
N PHE A 116 -55.38 -12.29 -17.22
CA PHE A 116 -55.71 -11.09 -17.98
C PHE A 116 -57.21 -10.96 -18.22
N SER A 117 -57.87 -12.01 -18.72
CA SER A 117 -59.30 -11.95 -19.01
C SER A 117 -60.16 -11.97 -17.74
N LYS A 118 -60.11 -13.06 -16.96
CA LYS A 118 -61.02 -13.24 -15.80
C LYS A 118 -60.69 -12.30 -14.63
N HIS A 119 -59.43 -12.20 -14.22
CA HIS A 119 -59.05 -11.41 -13.05
C HIS A 119 -58.91 -9.92 -13.33
N MET A 120 -58.30 -9.54 -14.46
CA MET A 120 -58.06 -8.13 -14.80
C MET A 120 -59.09 -7.51 -15.75
N GLY A 121 -59.93 -8.31 -16.43
CA GLY A 121 -60.93 -7.80 -17.38
C GLY A 121 -60.32 -7.23 -18.66
N LEU A 122 -59.14 -7.72 -19.06
CA LEU A 122 -58.42 -7.28 -20.25
C LEU A 122 -58.56 -8.33 -21.36
N ASP A 123 -59.32 -7.97 -22.40
CA ASP A 123 -59.54 -8.82 -23.57
C ASP A 123 -58.55 -8.50 -24.72
N ASN A 124 -58.27 -9.47 -25.58
CA ASN A 124 -57.38 -9.37 -26.75
C ASN A 124 -55.89 -9.11 -26.42
N ILE A 125 -55.40 -9.67 -25.31
CA ILE A 125 -53.97 -9.69 -25.01
C ILE A 125 -53.34 -10.90 -25.68
N GLU A 126 -52.41 -10.66 -26.61
CA GLU A 126 -51.58 -11.71 -27.19
C GLU A 126 -50.49 -12.12 -26.20
N VAL A 127 -50.50 -13.39 -25.79
CA VAL A 127 -49.44 -14.00 -24.98
C VAL A 127 -48.66 -14.95 -25.88
N MET A 128 -47.34 -14.71 -26.02
CA MET A 128 -46.42 -15.47 -26.88
C MET A 128 -45.44 -16.31 -26.07
#